data_AF-A0A533XUF9-F1
#
_entry.id   AF-A0A533XUF9-F1
#
_cell.length_a   1.000
_cell.length_b   1.000
_cell.length_c   1.000
_cell.angle_alpha   90.00
_cell.angle_beta   90.00
_cell.angle_gamma   90.00
#
_symmetry.space_group_name_H-M   'P 1'
#
loop_
_entity.id
_entity.type
_entity.pdbx_description
1 polymer ?
#
loop_
_entity_poly.entity_id
_entity_poly.type
_entity_poly.pdbx_seq_one_letter_code
_entity_poly.pdbx_strand_id
1 'polypeptide(L)'
;MRAIGSSGTRDASSRCKTTGVIVQPTIPESKFRYNASRMTSPDPRTLLLASGLDDMSVGALLRPYGFIDCRHADANLQALADDPVTRQHLADLLEALLQALAASADPDQALDYFERFAKAGGGKAALFSYLKTSPAALNLLATVFGASPFLSQILIRNPEYLHWVTRTEILKRGRTRSELAGDLRVSLLALRSKERRLDALRRFKRRELLAIGVRDLLGLASVEQTTIDLSILSEVLIQQVYLVCRESLAERYGLPTNGFTVLAMGKLGGGELNFSSDVDLIYICGSDTGTTKGTTRTGRSSRLPHAIYFRQLAQDVTQALSEVTNEGYLFRIDLRLRPEGKSGEIIASFSRMRGYYRGLCLPGARAQPWERLALIKASPIAGDKALGRRFLKMMQPFVYQASHAGSPEVLLAEVRRIKRLIDEKMMGRGESQRNVKLGIGGIREIELVVQTLQAVFGHARPAIRERNTIKALSKLRRARLISPEDHRVLLEGYRFLRNVEHKLQMVEEQQTHTLPADPMELRRCALRLGYRDGEEGKAMDRFLRDQDHCTSRVHEIFTRTVTGARFVGAISPPR
;
A
#
# COMPACT_ATOMS: atom_id res chain seq x y z
N MET A 1 14.77 -67.04 -9.93
CA MET A 1 16.18 -66.77 -10.27
C MET A 1 16.67 -65.67 -9.34
N ARG A 2 17.23 -66.04 -8.18
CA ARG A 2 18.68 -65.99 -7.87
C ARG A 2 19.26 -64.60 -8.20
N ALA A 3 19.37 -63.70 -7.21
CA ALA A 3 20.46 -63.60 -6.22
C ALA A 3 21.77 -63.15 -6.91
N ILE A 4 22.56 -62.19 -6.43
CA ILE A 4 23.37 -62.13 -5.19
C ILE A 4 23.89 -60.66 -5.14
N GLY A 5 23.80 -59.89 -4.04
CA GLY A 5 24.63 -59.97 -2.82
C GLY A 5 25.90 -59.09 -2.98
N SER A 6 26.43 -58.36 -2.01
CA SER A 6 26.30 -58.40 -0.55
C SER A 6 26.99 -57.16 0.06
N SER A 7 26.49 -56.62 1.18
CA SER A 7 27.13 -56.59 2.53
C SER A 7 28.28 -55.59 2.73
N GLY A 8 28.43 -54.88 3.85
CA GLY A 8 27.79 -54.92 5.18
C GLY A 8 27.92 -53.56 5.90
N THR A 9 27.01 -53.23 6.84
CA THR A 9 27.09 -53.40 8.32
C THR A 9 28.04 -52.41 9.01
N ARG A 10 27.74 -51.72 10.14
CA ARG A 10 26.63 -51.71 11.11
C ARG A 10 26.80 -50.47 12.04
N ASP A 11 25.67 -50.03 12.61
CA ASP A 11 25.41 -49.43 13.94
C ASP A 11 26.13 -48.17 14.47
N ALA A 12 25.33 -47.18 14.90
CA ALA A 12 25.18 -46.82 16.32
C ALA A 12 24.26 -45.58 16.52
N SER A 13 23.15 -45.83 17.23
CA SER A 13 22.40 -44.94 18.13
C SER A 13 22.80 -43.46 18.31
N SER A 14 21.82 -42.55 18.16
CA SER A 14 21.48 -41.60 19.23
C SER A 14 20.09 -40.99 19.02
N ARG A 15 19.22 -41.20 20.01
CA ARG A 15 17.91 -40.54 20.15
C ARG A 15 18.09 -39.03 20.31
N CYS A 16 17.22 -38.24 19.70
CA CYS A 16 16.75 -37.01 20.34
C CYS A 16 15.26 -36.83 20.04
N LYS A 17 14.44 -37.17 21.02
CA LYS A 17 13.08 -36.66 21.15
C LYS A 17 13.21 -35.18 21.49
N THR A 18 12.56 -34.31 20.73
CA THR A 18 12.29 -32.95 21.22
C THR A 18 10.83 -32.64 20.96
N THR A 19 10.06 -32.79 22.03
CA THR A 19 8.77 -32.17 22.27
C THR A 19 8.85 -30.67 21.93
N GLY A 20 8.33 -30.28 20.78
CA GLY A 20 8.15 -28.88 20.41
C GLY A 20 6.87 -28.35 21.05
N VAL A 21 7.01 -27.74 22.23
CA VAL A 21 5.99 -26.89 22.83
C VAL A 21 5.63 -25.80 21.81
N ILE A 22 4.34 -25.64 21.51
CA ILE A 22 3.81 -24.58 20.65
C ILE A 22 4.01 -23.25 21.39
N VAL A 23 5.07 -22.53 21.05
CA VAL A 23 5.34 -21.18 21.55
C VAL A 23 4.42 -20.21 20.81
N GLN A 24 3.59 -19.47 21.55
CA GLN A 24 2.80 -18.36 21.05
C GLN A 24 3.72 -17.34 20.35
N PRO A 25 3.35 -16.74 19.20
CA PRO A 25 4.15 -15.67 18.62
C PRO A 25 4.07 -14.46 19.55
N THR A 26 5.11 -14.25 20.34
CA THR A 26 5.33 -13.02 21.09
C THR A 26 5.76 -11.93 20.12
N ILE A 27 5.16 -10.74 20.24
CA ILE A 27 5.72 -9.51 19.67
C ILE A 27 7.16 -9.44 20.21
N PRO A 28 8.21 -9.22 19.38
CA PRO A 28 9.57 -9.23 19.90
C PRO A 28 9.72 -8.12 20.95
N GLU A 29 9.81 -8.49 22.23
CA GLU A 29 10.17 -7.58 23.32
C GLU A 29 11.52 -6.90 23.05
N SER A 30 12.36 -7.49 22.20
CA SER A 30 13.68 -6.98 21.82
C SER A 30 13.68 -5.69 21.00
N LYS A 31 12.53 -5.21 20.47
CA LYS A 31 12.43 -3.86 19.89
C LYS A 31 12.12 -2.77 20.94
N PHE A 32 11.87 -3.16 22.18
CA PHE A 32 11.49 -2.27 23.29
C PHE A 32 12.46 -2.42 24.47
N ARG A 33 13.78 -2.46 24.19
CA ARG A 33 14.77 -2.37 25.27
C ARG A 33 14.82 -0.94 25.78
N TYR A 34 14.16 -0.71 26.90
CA TYR A 34 14.20 0.52 27.68
C TYR A 34 15.62 0.74 28.23
N ASN A 35 16.25 1.86 27.88
CA ASN A 35 17.44 2.33 28.57
C ASN A 35 17.00 2.93 29.91
N ALA A 36 16.96 2.10 30.94
CA ALA A 36 16.67 2.49 32.30
C ALA A 36 17.91 3.13 32.96
N SER A 37 18.31 4.33 32.53
CA SER A 37 19.17 5.16 33.37
C SER A 37 18.30 5.85 34.43
N ARG A 38 18.19 5.20 35.59
CA ARG A 38 17.45 5.68 36.78
C ARG A 38 18.07 6.99 37.31
N MET A 39 17.51 8.12 36.89
CA MET A 39 17.22 9.21 37.84
C MET A 39 15.87 8.86 38.47
N THR A 40 15.70 9.09 39.77
CA THR A 40 14.44 8.88 40.49
C THR A 40 13.36 9.82 39.94
N SER A 41 12.72 9.42 38.84
CA SER A 41 11.56 10.14 38.32
C SER A 41 10.44 10.08 39.38
N PRO A 42 9.77 11.21 39.66
CA PRO A 42 8.67 11.21 40.60
C PRO A 42 7.52 10.31 40.10
N ASP A 43 6.78 9.70 41.04
CA ASP A 43 5.69 8.77 40.71
C ASP A 43 4.62 9.50 39.87
N PRO A 44 4.40 9.11 38.59
CA PRO A 44 3.45 9.80 37.72
C PRO A 44 2.02 9.72 38.24
N ARG A 45 1.68 8.77 39.13
CA ARG A 45 0.34 8.66 39.75
C ARG A 45 -0.07 9.92 40.50
N THR A 46 0.90 10.71 40.93
CA THR A 46 0.67 12.02 41.56
C THR A 46 -0.19 12.94 40.68
N LEU A 47 -0.09 12.85 39.34
CA LEU A 47 -0.94 13.61 38.42
C LEU A 47 -2.44 13.41 38.66
N LEU A 48 -2.85 12.20 39.05
CA LEU A 48 -4.26 11.84 39.22
C LEU A 48 -4.70 11.80 40.68
N LEU A 49 -3.77 11.54 41.60
CA LEU A 49 -4.08 11.28 43.00
C LEU A 49 -3.78 12.47 43.93
N ALA A 50 -2.91 13.40 43.52
CA ALA A 50 -2.65 14.61 44.28
C ALA A 50 -3.65 15.73 43.93
N SER A 51 -4.02 16.54 44.92
CA SER A 51 -4.87 17.71 44.73
C SER A 51 -4.03 18.95 44.45
N GLY A 52 -4.36 19.72 43.40
CA GLY A 52 -3.85 21.09 43.22
C GLY A 52 -2.38 21.17 42.80
N LEU A 53 -1.92 20.30 41.90
CA LEU A 53 -0.60 20.44 41.29
C LEU A 53 -0.52 21.74 40.46
N ASP A 54 0.58 22.46 40.58
CA ASP A 54 0.87 23.61 39.73
C ASP A 54 1.47 23.18 38.38
N ASP A 55 1.51 24.11 37.42
CA ASP A 55 1.99 23.83 36.07
C ASP A 55 3.45 23.37 36.03
N MET A 56 4.26 23.83 36.99
CA MET A 56 5.67 23.45 37.09
C MET A 56 5.82 21.99 37.49
N SER A 57 5.03 21.54 38.46
CA SER A 57 5.01 20.14 38.91
C SER A 57 4.48 19.21 37.83
N VAL A 58 3.41 19.60 37.14
CA VAL A 58 2.88 18.86 35.98
C VAL A 58 3.95 18.74 34.88
N GLY A 59 4.63 19.84 34.56
CA GLY A 59 5.71 19.86 33.57
C GLY A 59 6.90 18.95 33.95
N ALA A 60 7.25 18.90 35.24
CA ALA A 60 8.32 18.02 35.74
C ALA A 60 7.97 16.52 35.57
N LEU A 61 6.69 16.17 35.66
CA LEU A 61 6.20 14.80 35.51
C LEU A 61 6.06 14.39 34.03
N LEU A 62 5.60 15.29 33.15
CA LEU A 62 5.24 14.94 31.77
C LEU A 62 6.36 15.18 30.74
N ARG A 63 7.22 16.20 30.90
CA ARG A 63 8.32 16.48 29.94
C ARG A 63 9.28 15.29 29.72
N PRO A 64 9.62 14.47 30.73
CA PRO A 64 10.46 13.29 30.53
C PRO A 64 9.86 12.26 29.55
N TYR A 65 8.54 12.26 29.39
CA TYR A 65 7.81 11.41 28.44
C TYR A 65 7.62 12.06 27.06
N GLY A 66 8.20 13.23 26.83
CA GLY A 66 8.23 13.89 25.52
C GLY A 66 7.02 14.77 25.19
N PHE A 67 6.15 15.06 26.15
CA PHE A 67 5.04 16.01 25.97
C PHE A 67 5.55 17.44 25.82
N ILE A 68 5.06 18.13 24.79
CA ILE A 68 5.35 19.54 24.55
C ILE A 68 4.34 20.41 25.28
N ASP A 69 3.04 20.09 25.20
CA ASP A 69 1.96 20.81 25.89
C ASP A 69 1.52 20.05 27.14
N CYS A 70 2.31 20.16 28.20
CA CYS A 70 2.06 19.45 29.45
C CYS A 70 0.73 19.84 30.12
N ARG A 71 0.25 21.08 29.92
CA ARG A 71 -1.04 21.53 30.46
C ARG A 71 -2.19 20.85 29.75
N HIS A 72 -2.14 20.77 28.42
CA HIS A 72 -3.16 20.07 27.66
C HIS A 72 -3.15 18.56 27.95
N ALA A 73 -1.95 17.97 28.06
CA ALA A 73 -1.80 16.57 28.41
C ALA A 73 -2.39 16.25 29.80
N ASP A 74 -2.15 17.09 30.82
CA ASP A 74 -2.80 16.92 32.13
C ASP A 74 -4.32 17.06 32.03
N ALA A 75 -4.83 18.07 31.33
CA ALA A 75 -6.28 18.23 31.12
C ALA A 75 -6.93 16.98 30.50
N ASN A 76 -6.27 16.35 29.52
CA ASN A 76 -6.72 15.09 28.93
C ASN A 76 -6.73 13.94 29.93
N LEU A 77 -5.68 13.83 30.76
CA LEU A 77 -5.60 12.81 31.83
C LEU A 77 -6.71 13.01 32.88
N GLN A 78 -6.99 14.25 33.28
CA GLN A 78 -8.09 14.55 34.20
C GLN A 78 -9.46 14.21 33.58
N ALA A 79 -9.67 14.49 32.29
CA ALA A 79 -10.91 14.16 31.59
C ALA A 79 -11.13 12.64 31.42
N LEU A 80 -10.05 11.85 31.41
CA LEU A 80 -10.10 10.40 31.44
C LEU A 80 -10.44 9.83 32.82
N ALA A 81 -10.31 10.61 33.89
CA ALA A 81 -10.46 10.22 35.29
C ALA A 81 -11.62 10.97 35.99
N ASP A 82 -12.80 10.96 35.37
CA ASP A 82 -14.00 11.70 35.77
C ASP A 82 -14.74 11.12 36.99
N ASP A 83 -14.51 9.85 37.33
CA ASP A 83 -15.04 9.22 38.54
C ASP A 83 -13.93 8.50 39.35
N PRO A 84 -14.13 8.25 40.66
CA PRO A 84 -13.10 7.65 41.51
C PRO A 84 -12.61 6.27 41.07
N VAL A 85 -13.48 5.43 40.51
CA VAL A 85 -13.14 4.07 40.09
C VAL A 85 -12.28 4.12 38.82
N THR A 86 -12.73 4.90 37.82
CA THR A 86 -11.95 5.12 36.60
C THR A 86 -10.61 5.78 36.89
N ARG A 87 -10.57 6.75 37.81
CA ARG A 87 -9.34 7.42 38.26
C ARG A 87 -8.32 6.44 38.84
N GLN A 88 -8.74 5.53 39.72
CA GLN A 88 -7.84 4.53 40.28
C GLN A 88 -7.32 3.57 39.20
N HIS A 89 -8.18 3.10 38.29
CA HIS A 89 -7.75 2.24 37.18
C HIS A 89 -6.78 2.95 36.22
N LEU A 90 -6.97 4.25 35.96
CA LEU A 90 -6.04 5.03 35.15
C LEU A 90 -4.72 5.24 35.87
N ALA A 91 -4.73 5.58 37.17
CA ALA A 91 -3.51 5.74 37.97
C ALA A 91 -2.67 4.45 37.97
N ASP A 92 -3.31 3.29 38.10
CA ASP A 92 -2.68 1.98 38.00
C ASP A 92 -2.01 1.69 36.64
N LEU A 93 -2.53 2.28 35.56
CA LEU A 93 -2.04 2.13 34.19
C LEU A 93 -1.06 3.24 33.78
N LEU A 94 -1.05 4.37 34.50
CA LEU A 94 -0.53 5.64 34.03
C LEU A 94 0.94 5.57 33.62
N GLU A 95 1.79 4.94 34.42
CA GLU A 95 3.21 4.81 34.10
C GLU A 95 3.43 4.06 32.77
N ALA A 96 2.75 2.92 32.59
CA ALA A 96 2.83 2.13 31.35
C ALA A 96 2.25 2.90 30.16
N LEU A 97 1.16 3.66 30.37
CA LEU A 97 0.58 4.52 29.34
C LEU A 97 1.58 5.60 28.91
N LEU A 98 2.14 6.37 29.84
CA LEU A 98 3.09 7.44 29.53
C LEU A 98 4.35 6.89 28.83
N GLN A 99 4.87 5.73 29.25
CA GLN A 99 5.98 5.06 28.57
C GLN A 99 5.63 4.67 27.13
N ALA A 100 4.43 4.11 26.90
CA ALA A 100 3.98 3.73 25.56
C ALA A 100 3.78 4.97 24.66
N LEU A 101 3.20 6.05 25.19
CA LEU A 101 3.02 7.32 24.45
C LEU A 101 4.35 7.96 24.12
N ALA A 102 5.32 7.97 25.05
CA ALA A 102 6.67 8.49 24.83
C ALA A 102 7.43 7.76 23.72
N ALA A 103 7.15 6.47 23.51
CA ALA A 103 7.76 5.67 22.45
C ALA A 103 7.17 5.92 21.05
N SER A 104 6.03 6.63 20.99
CA SER A 104 5.35 6.98 19.75
C SER A 104 6.07 8.14 19.01
N ALA A 105 5.61 8.47 17.81
CA ALA A 105 6.18 9.57 17.06
C ALA A 105 5.73 10.96 17.55
N ASP A 106 4.58 11.02 18.24
CA ASP A 106 3.97 12.26 18.71
C ASP A 106 3.15 12.00 19.99
N PRO A 107 3.75 12.11 21.19
CA PRO A 107 3.11 11.79 22.46
C PRO A 107 1.86 12.63 22.74
N ASP A 108 1.88 13.93 22.43
CA ASP A 108 0.74 14.83 22.61
C ASP A 108 -0.46 14.36 21.77
N GLN A 109 -0.29 14.19 20.46
CA GLN A 109 -1.34 13.67 19.57
C GLN A 109 -1.81 12.26 19.99
N ALA A 110 -0.89 11.42 20.46
CA ALA A 110 -1.21 10.08 20.90
C ALA A 110 -2.19 10.09 22.10
N LEU A 111 -1.99 11.02 23.04
CA LEU A 111 -2.86 11.19 24.19
C LEU A 111 -4.23 11.77 23.80
N ASP A 112 -4.27 12.74 22.89
CA ASP A 112 -5.54 13.32 22.38
C ASP A 112 -6.44 12.24 21.78
N TYR A 113 -5.89 11.38 20.93
CA TYR A 113 -6.67 10.29 20.33
C TYR A 113 -6.98 9.18 21.33
N PHE A 114 -6.12 8.94 22.31
CA PHE A 114 -6.40 8.00 23.40
C PHE A 114 -7.62 8.44 24.21
N GLU A 115 -7.68 9.72 24.59
CA GLU A 115 -8.79 10.31 25.31
C GLU A 115 -10.10 10.18 24.53
N ARG A 116 -10.08 10.55 23.24
CA ARG A 116 -11.24 10.42 22.34
C ARG A 116 -11.69 8.97 22.15
N PHE A 117 -10.75 8.04 22.03
CA PHE A 117 -11.05 6.61 21.89
C PHE A 117 -11.70 6.06 23.16
N ALA A 118 -11.18 6.41 24.34
CA ALA A 118 -11.75 5.99 25.61
C ALA A 118 -13.18 6.54 25.81
N LYS A 119 -13.45 7.78 25.37
CA LYS A 119 -14.79 8.39 25.37
C LYS A 119 -15.78 7.72 24.40
N ALA A 120 -15.30 7.23 23.25
CA ALA A 120 -16.15 6.58 22.24
C ALA A 120 -16.51 5.13 22.58
N GLY A 121 -15.75 4.47 23.47
CA GLY A 121 -15.99 3.09 23.90
C GLY A 121 -17.12 2.93 24.92
N GLY A 122 -17.47 1.68 25.24
CA GLY A 122 -18.56 1.35 26.17
C GLY A 122 -18.28 1.63 27.66
N GLY A 123 -17.00 1.71 28.09
CA GLY A 123 -16.62 2.03 29.48
C GLY A 123 -15.12 2.17 29.73
N LYS A 124 -14.68 3.30 30.31
CA LYS A 124 -13.26 3.66 30.52
C LYS A 124 -12.54 2.71 31.49
N ALA A 125 -13.13 2.41 32.65
CA ALA A 125 -12.53 1.50 33.64
C ALA A 125 -12.24 0.10 33.08
N ALA A 126 -13.18 -0.47 32.30
CA ALA A 126 -13.00 -1.77 31.65
C ALA A 126 -11.88 -1.72 30.60
N LEU A 127 -11.81 -0.63 29.81
CA LEU A 127 -10.71 -0.41 28.87
C LEU A 127 -9.36 -0.34 29.59
N PHE A 128 -9.23 0.44 30.66
CA PHE A 128 -7.96 0.59 31.39
C PHE A 128 -7.53 -0.73 32.04
N SER A 129 -8.46 -1.49 32.61
CA SER A 129 -8.19 -2.85 33.11
C SER A 129 -7.71 -3.81 32.02
N TYR A 130 -8.33 -3.77 30.83
CA TYR A 130 -7.88 -4.54 29.68
C TYR A 130 -6.48 -4.14 29.22
N LEU A 131 -6.19 -2.84 29.10
CA LEU A 131 -4.88 -2.35 28.67
C LEU A 131 -3.77 -2.67 29.68
N LYS A 132 -4.08 -2.64 30.98
CA LYS A 132 -3.15 -3.06 32.06
C LYS A 132 -2.75 -4.53 31.92
N THR A 133 -3.69 -5.39 31.51
CA THR A 133 -3.44 -6.83 31.30
C THR A 133 -2.93 -7.15 29.90
N SER A 134 -2.95 -6.19 28.97
CA SER A 134 -2.53 -6.37 27.58
C SER A 134 -1.57 -5.25 27.11
N PRO A 135 -0.27 -5.32 27.46
CA PRO A 135 0.73 -4.35 27.01
C PRO A 135 0.82 -4.23 25.49
N ALA A 136 0.55 -5.32 24.77
CA ALA A 136 0.49 -5.33 23.30
C ALA A 136 -0.59 -4.39 22.74
N ALA A 137 -1.79 -4.39 23.36
CA ALA A 137 -2.88 -3.50 22.95
C ALA A 137 -2.55 -2.04 23.26
N LEU A 138 -1.95 -1.77 24.43
CA LEU A 138 -1.52 -0.43 24.82
C LEU A 138 -0.48 0.14 23.85
N ASN A 139 0.57 -0.63 23.54
CA ASN A 139 1.62 -0.22 22.61
C ASN A 139 1.08 -0.03 21.19
N LEU A 140 0.11 -0.86 20.77
CA LEU A 140 -0.56 -0.68 19.49
C LEU A 140 -1.32 0.64 19.44
N LEU A 141 -2.13 0.95 20.46
CA LEU A 141 -2.87 2.22 20.54
C LEU A 141 -1.91 3.41 20.51
N ALA A 142 -0.89 3.43 21.37
CA ALA A 142 0.09 4.51 21.41
C ALA A 142 0.81 4.69 20.06
N THR A 143 1.19 3.59 19.40
CA THR A 143 1.83 3.64 18.07
C THR A 143 0.88 4.21 17.01
N VAL A 144 -0.36 3.74 16.96
CA VAL A 144 -1.35 4.20 15.97
C VAL A 144 -1.71 5.66 16.20
N PHE A 145 -2.02 6.03 17.44
CA PHE A 145 -2.44 7.36 17.84
C PHE A 145 -1.32 8.40 17.67
N GLY A 146 -0.06 8.04 17.95
CA GLY A 146 1.08 8.93 17.70
C GLY A 146 1.55 8.97 16.25
N ALA A 147 1.05 8.11 15.35
CA ALA A 147 1.56 8.01 13.98
C ALA A 147 0.55 8.39 12.89
N SER A 148 -0.74 8.20 13.11
CA SER A 148 -1.74 8.32 12.05
C SER A 148 -3.11 8.78 12.58
N PRO A 149 -3.43 10.07 12.41
CA PRO A 149 -4.80 10.58 12.53
C PRO A 149 -5.83 9.72 11.80
N PHE A 150 -5.53 9.31 10.56
CA PHE A 150 -6.42 8.46 9.76
C PHE A 150 -6.77 7.14 10.46
N LEU A 151 -5.76 6.36 10.86
CA LEU A 151 -5.97 5.07 11.53
C LEU A 151 -6.61 5.26 12.92
N SER A 152 -6.27 6.35 13.60
CA SER A 152 -6.87 6.73 14.89
C SER A 152 -8.37 6.94 14.76
N GLN A 153 -8.83 7.64 13.72
CA GLN A 153 -10.27 7.83 13.47
C GLN A 153 -11.00 6.52 13.18
N ILE A 154 -10.33 5.53 12.58
CA ILE A 154 -10.93 4.21 12.38
C ILE A 154 -11.24 3.56 13.73
N LEU A 155 -10.27 3.57 14.65
CA LEU A 155 -10.43 3.00 15.99
C LEU A 155 -11.45 3.79 16.84
N ILE A 156 -11.44 5.12 16.78
CA ILE A 156 -12.40 5.97 17.50
C ILE A 156 -13.83 5.72 17.00
N ARG A 157 -14.02 5.59 15.69
CA ARG A 157 -15.33 5.31 15.10
C ARG A 157 -15.83 3.91 15.43
N ASN A 158 -14.92 2.93 15.49
CA ASN A 158 -15.23 1.51 15.73
C ASN A 158 -14.31 0.93 16.84
N PRO A 159 -14.54 1.26 18.13
CA PRO A 159 -13.66 0.83 19.23
C PRO A 159 -13.48 -0.68 19.35
N GLU A 160 -14.48 -1.46 18.91
CA GLU A 160 -14.45 -2.92 18.88
C GLU A 160 -13.35 -3.48 17.96
N TYR A 161 -12.84 -2.68 17.02
CA TYR A 161 -11.75 -3.09 16.13
C TYR A 161 -10.44 -3.29 16.89
N LEU A 162 -10.26 -2.70 18.08
CA LEU A 162 -9.09 -2.96 18.92
C LEU A 162 -8.95 -4.45 19.19
N HIS A 163 -10.00 -5.10 19.67
CA HIS A 163 -9.99 -6.54 19.99
C HIS A 163 -9.81 -7.44 18.76
N TRP A 164 -10.18 -6.96 17.58
CA TRP A 164 -9.98 -7.69 16.32
C TRP A 164 -8.55 -7.54 15.81
N VAL A 165 -8.00 -6.32 15.79
CA VAL A 165 -6.67 -6.06 15.23
C VAL A 165 -5.55 -6.57 16.13
N THR A 166 -5.78 -6.71 17.44
CA THR A 166 -4.80 -7.29 18.37
C THR A 166 -4.70 -8.81 18.29
N ARG A 167 -5.56 -9.47 17.50
CA ARG A 167 -5.52 -10.94 17.40
C ARG A 167 -4.28 -11.41 16.65
N THR A 168 -3.66 -12.47 17.15
CA THR A 168 -2.42 -13.03 16.61
C THR A 168 -2.54 -13.39 15.13
N GLU A 169 -3.66 -13.96 14.70
CA GLU A 169 -3.89 -14.32 13.30
C GLU A 169 -3.94 -13.12 12.35
N ILE A 170 -4.37 -11.95 12.85
CA ILE A 170 -4.43 -10.70 12.09
C ILE A 170 -3.04 -10.08 12.00
N LEU A 171 -2.29 -10.03 13.10
CA LEU A 171 -0.97 -9.40 13.14
C LEU A 171 0.13 -10.22 12.45
N LYS A 172 0.06 -11.56 12.53
CA LYS A 172 1.14 -12.45 12.11
C LYS A 172 1.40 -12.47 10.61
N ARG A 173 0.36 -12.33 9.77
CA ARG A 173 0.52 -12.37 8.30
C ARG A 173 -0.57 -11.60 7.57
N GLY A 174 -0.30 -11.30 6.30
CA GLY A 174 -1.29 -10.78 5.37
C GLY A 174 -2.42 -11.78 5.14
N ARG A 175 -3.63 -11.24 4.94
CA ARG A 175 -4.81 -12.04 4.56
C ARG A 175 -4.75 -12.34 3.07
N THR A 176 -5.07 -13.58 2.72
CA THR A 176 -5.08 -14.04 1.33
C THR A 176 -6.32 -13.53 0.60
N ARG A 177 -6.26 -13.54 -0.74
CA ARG A 177 -7.39 -13.20 -1.61
C ARG A 177 -8.65 -14.02 -1.28
N SER A 178 -8.48 -15.31 -0.96
CA SER A 178 -9.59 -16.21 -0.65
C SER A 178 -10.25 -15.88 0.69
N GLU A 179 -9.45 -15.54 1.72
CA GLU A 179 -9.96 -15.15 3.04
C GLU A 179 -10.79 -13.86 2.94
N LEU A 180 -10.26 -12.83 2.29
CA LEU A 180 -10.97 -11.56 2.11
C LEU A 180 -12.25 -11.71 1.28
N ALA A 181 -12.20 -12.48 0.19
CA ALA A 181 -13.37 -12.73 -0.65
C ALA A 181 -14.44 -13.57 0.09
N GLY A 182 -14.01 -14.52 0.92
CA GLY A 182 -14.89 -15.35 1.75
C GLY A 182 -15.67 -14.52 2.75
N ASP A 183 -14.98 -13.67 3.51
CA ASP A 183 -15.60 -12.75 4.48
C ASP A 183 -16.60 -11.81 3.81
N LEU A 184 -16.19 -11.15 2.71
CA LEU A 184 -17.06 -10.23 1.97
C LEU A 184 -18.29 -10.92 1.44
N ARG A 185 -18.16 -12.15 0.93
CA ARG A 185 -19.32 -12.93 0.48
C ARG A 185 -20.33 -13.05 1.61
N VAL A 186 -19.89 -13.49 2.80
CA VAL A 186 -20.78 -13.64 3.98
C VAL A 186 -21.40 -12.30 4.38
N SER A 187 -20.61 -11.23 4.48
CA SER A 187 -21.10 -9.90 4.87
C SER A 187 -22.12 -9.30 3.90
N LEU A 188 -22.04 -9.66 2.62
CA LEU A 188 -22.93 -9.12 1.58
C LEU A 188 -24.22 -9.94 1.38
N LEU A 189 -24.29 -11.21 1.84
CA LEU A 189 -25.44 -12.10 1.59
C LEU A 189 -26.77 -11.53 2.09
N ALA A 190 -26.78 -10.87 3.26
CA ALA A 190 -27.98 -10.33 3.87
C ALA A 190 -28.44 -9.00 3.25
N LEU A 191 -27.61 -8.36 2.42
CA LEU A 191 -27.85 -7.01 1.91
C LEU A 191 -28.46 -7.06 0.51
N ARG A 192 -29.68 -6.53 0.37
CA ARG A 192 -30.41 -6.51 -0.92
C ARG A 192 -30.12 -5.27 -1.77
N SER A 193 -29.99 -4.09 -1.16
CA SER A 193 -29.74 -2.84 -1.89
C SER A 193 -28.29 -2.75 -2.37
N LYS A 194 -28.11 -2.22 -3.59
CA LYS A 194 -26.80 -1.91 -4.20
C LYS A 194 -26.00 -0.99 -3.28
N GLU A 195 -26.63 0.07 -2.81
CA GLU A 195 -26.03 1.12 -1.97
C GLU A 195 -25.53 0.54 -0.65
N ARG A 196 -26.36 -0.25 0.04
CA ARG A 196 -25.97 -0.92 1.30
C ARG A 196 -24.79 -1.88 1.11
N ARG A 197 -24.75 -2.61 -0.02
CA ARG A 197 -23.62 -3.48 -0.37
C ARG A 197 -22.35 -2.68 -0.60
N LEU A 198 -22.42 -1.56 -1.32
CA LEU A 198 -21.26 -0.68 -1.55
C LEU A 198 -20.74 -0.06 -0.25
N ASP A 199 -21.62 0.36 0.66
CA ASP A 199 -21.22 0.87 1.97
C ASP A 199 -20.58 -0.21 2.87
N ALA A 200 -21.05 -1.46 2.77
CA ALA A 200 -20.39 -2.58 3.44
C ALA A 200 -18.96 -2.80 2.91
N LEU A 201 -18.72 -2.62 1.61
CA LEU A 201 -17.37 -2.67 1.03
C LEU A 201 -16.48 -1.54 1.58
N ARG A 202 -17.02 -0.32 1.77
CA ARG A 202 -16.27 0.81 2.33
C ARG A 202 -15.86 0.56 3.78
N ARG A 203 -16.77 0.06 4.61
CA ARG A 203 -16.45 -0.38 6.00
C ARG A 203 -15.40 -1.47 6.02
N PHE A 204 -15.53 -2.46 5.14
CA PHE A 204 -14.56 -3.54 5.02
C PHE A 204 -13.16 -3.02 4.62
N LYS A 205 -13.07 -2.15 3.61
CA LYS A 205 -11.81 -1.48 3.23
C LYS A 205 -11.16 -0.83 4.43
N ARG A 206 -11.93 -0.03 5.18
CA ARG A 206 -11.43 0.72 6.36
C ARG A 206 -10.87 -0.22 7.42
N ARG A 207 -11.60 -1.28 7.77
CA ARG A 207 -11.16 -2.28 8.75
C ARG A 207 -9.87 -2.99 8.31
N GLU A 208 -9.77 -3.41 7.05
CA GLU A 208 -8.57 -4.11 6.56
C GLU A 208 -7.38 -3.14 6.41
N LEU A 209 -7.61 -1.87 6.07
CA LEU A 209 -6.56 -0.84 6.08
C LEU A 209 -5.98 -0.62 7.49
N LEU A 210 -6.80 -0.70 8.55
CA LEU A 210 -6.32 -0.66 9.92
C LEU A 210 -5.34 -1.80 10.21
N ALA A 211 -5.69 -3.04 9.86
CA ALA A 211 -4.81 -4.18 10.08
C ALA A 211 -3.49 -4.07 9.29
N ILE A 212 -3.55 -3.64 8.03
CA ILE A 212 -2.37 -3.41 7.21
C ILE A 212 -1.50 -2.29 7.80
N GLY A 213 -2.12 -1.17 8.18
CA GLY A 213 -1.46 -0.01 8.80
C GLY A 213 -0.75 -0.34 10.10
N VAL A 214 -1.43 -1.06 10.99
CA VAL A 214 -0.85 -1.52 12.26
C VAL A 214 0.38 -2.40 12.04
N ARG A 215 0.29 -3.38 11.13
CA ARG A 215 1.43 -4.27 10.84
C ARG A 215 2.61 -3.54 10.23
N ASP A 216 2.36 -2.54 9.38
CA ASP A 216 3.39 -1.70 8.79
C ASP A 216 4.03 -0.76 9.82
N LEU A 217 3.25 -0.17 10.73
CA LEU A 217 3.73 0.70 11.81
C LEU A 217 4.55 -0.05 12.86
N LEU A 218 4.11 -1.24 13.27
CA LEU A 218 4.83 -2.09 14.23
C LEU A 218 6.04 -2.81 13.59
N GLY A 219 6.24 -2.66 12.27
CA GLY A 219 7.30 -3.35 11.53
C GLY A 219 7.15 -4.87 11.56
N LEU A 220 5.90 -5.35 11.57
CA LEU A 220 5.52 -6.77 11.46
C LEU A 220 5.32 -7.20 10.00
N ALA A 221 5.20 -6.25 9.08
CA ALA A 221 5.19 -6.46 7.64
C ALA A 221 6.38 -5.72 6.99
N SER A 222 7.00 -6.36 6.01
CA SER A 222 7.94 -5.65 5.13
C SER A 222 7.17 -4.78 4.14
N VAL A 223 7.85 -3.81 3.52
CA VAL A 223 7.27 -2.97 2.46
C VAL A 223 6.64 -3.82 1.34
N GLU A 224 7.29 -4.90 0.93
CA GLU A 224 6.74 -5.82 -0.06
C GLU A 224 5.44 -6.45 0.39
N GLN A 225 5.40 -6.94 1.64
CA GLN A 225 4.19 -7.56 2.15
C GLN A 225 3.06 -6.53 2.28
N THR A 226 3.34 -5.31 2.77
CA THR A 226 2.36 -4.23 2.85
C THR A 226 1.79 -3.90 1.46
N THR A 227 2.64 -3.73 0.46
CA THR A 227 2.17 -3.39 -0.90
C THR A 227 1.39 -4.53 -1.56
N ILE A 228 1.75 -5.78 -1.28
CA ILE A 228 0.98 -6.97 -1.70
C ILE A 228 -0.40 -6.99 -1.03
N ASP A 229 -0.46 -6.76 0.27
CA ASP A 229 -1.71 -6.80 1.05
C ASP A 229 -2.69 -5.71 0.57
N LEU A 230 -2.19 -4.49 0.35
CA LEU A 230 -2.97 -3.37 -0.22
C LEU A 230 -3.49 -3.68 -1.63
N SER A 231 -2.65 -4.32 -2.44
CA SER A 231 -3.01 -4.70 -3.81
C SER A 231 -4.07 -5.80 -3.82
N ILE A 232 -3.92 -6.84 -3.00
CA ILE A 232 -4.90 -7.92 -2.87
C ILE A 232 -6.24 -7.38 -2.37
N LEU A 233 -6.23 -6.54 -1.33
CA LEU A 233 -7.44 -5.89 -0.82
C LEU A 233 -8.16 -5.13 -1.94
N SER A 234 -7.42 -4.32 -2.69
CA SER A 234 -7.97 -3.50 -3.77
C SER A 234 -8.55 -4.33 -4.91
N GLU A 235 -7.84 -5.38 -5.34
CA GLU A 235 -8.35 -6.31 -6.36
C GLU A 235 -9.67 -6.99 -5.94
N VAL A 236 -9.75 -7.44 -4.68
CA VAL A 236 -10.95 -8.08 -4.14
C VAL A 236 -12.12 -7.11 -4.11
N LEU A 237 -11.90 -5.89 -3.61
CA LEU A 237 -12.93 -4.85 -3.54
C LEU A 237 -13.42 -4.45 -4.93
N ILE A 238 -12.52 -4.21 -5.89
CA ILE A 238 -12.89 -3.86 -7.27
C ILE A 238 -13.67 -4.99 -7.94
N GLN A 239 -13.28 -6.25 -7.70
CA GLN A 239 -14.05 -7.40 -8.18
C GLN A 239 -15.46 -7.42 -7.59
N GLN A 240 -15.64 -7.13 -6.29
CA GLN A 240 -16.96 -7.08 -5.68
C GLN A 240 -17.81 -5.92 -6.20
N VAL A 241 -17.23 -4.72 -6.37
CA VAL A 241 -17.95 -3.58 -6.98
C VAL A 241 -18.42 -3.92 -8.40
N TYR A 242 -17.55 -4.53 -9.21
CA TYR A 242 -17.93 -5.02 -10.54
C TYR A 242 -19.12 -5.98 -10.48
N LEU A 243 -19.10 -6.96 -9.56
CA LEU A 243 -20.20 -7.93 -9.43
C LEU A 243 -21.51 -7.25 -9.04
N VAL A 244 -21.47 -6.34 -8.07
CA VAL A 244 -22.64 -5.56 -7.61
C VAL A 244 -23.24 -4.74 -8.76
N CYS A 245 -22.41 -4.00 -9.50
CA CYS A 245 -22.88 -3.18 -10.62
C CYS A 245 -23.41 -4.04 -11.77
N ARG A 246 -22.72 -5.14 -12.10
CA ARG A 246 -23.15 -6.08 -13.15
C ARG A 246 -24.49 -6.71 -12.81
N GLU A 247 -24.68 -7.16 -11.58
CA GLU A 247 -25.93 -7.77 -11.11
C GLU A 247 -27.09 -6.78 -11.25
N SER A 248 -26.93 -5.55 -10.74
CA SER A 248 -27.95 -4.49 -10.85
C SER A 248 -28.31 -4.14 -12.30
N LEU A 249 -27.35 -4.15 -13.22
CA LEU A 249 -27.61 -3.89 -14.64
C LEU A 249 -28.26 -5.10 -15.33
N ALA A 250 -27.85 -6.32 -14.95
CA ALA A 250 -28.41 -7.56 -15.47
C ALA A 250 -29.86 -7.79 -15.06
N GLU A 251 -30.27 -7.39 -13.86
CA GLU A 251 -31.67 -7.44 -13.41
C GLU A 251 -32.60 -6.62 -14.31
N ARG A 252 -32.09 -5.51 -14.88
CA ARG A 252 -32.88 -4.60 -15.74
C ARG A 252 -32.84 -4.96 -17.22
N TYR A 253 -31.68 -5.41 -17.72
CA TYR A 253 -31.43 -5.56 -19.16
C TYR A 253 -30.96 -6.96 -19.57
N GLY A 254 -30.84 -7.90 -18.64
CA GLY A 254 -30.23 -9.21 -18.87
C GLY A 254 -28.70 -9.13 -19.01
N LEU A 255 -28.05 -10.29 -19.10
CA LEU A 255 -26.60 -10.38 -19.31
C LEU A 255 -26.24 -10.23 -20.80
N PRO A 256 -25.14 -9.53 -21.12
CA PRO A 256 -24.60 -9.49 -22.48
C PRO A 256 -23.92 -10.82 -22.82
N THR A 257 -23.77 -11.11 -24.12
CA THR A 257 -23.09 -12.34 -24.57
C THR A 257 -21.56 -12.22 -24.59
N ASN A 258 -21.02 -11.00 -24.45
CA ASN A 258 -19.57 -10.74 -24.44
C ASN A 258 -19.07 -10.40 -23.03
N GLY A 259 -17.77 -10.66 -22.79
CA GLY A 259 -17.13 -10.34 -21.51
C GLY A 259 -16.83 -8.85 -21.33
N PHE A 260 -16.72 -8.43 -20.07
CA PHE A 260 -16.20 -7.13 -19.61
C PHE A 260 -15.02 -7.41 -18.68
N THR A 261 -13.90 -6.72 -18.87
CA THR A 261 -12.70 -6.90 -18.05
C THR A 261 -12.17 -5.56 -17.54
N VAL A 262 -11.68 -5.57 -16.31
CA VAL A 262 -11.00 -4.44 -15.68
C VAL A 262 -9.51 -4.75 -15.64
N LEU A 263 -8.73 -3.95 -16.35
CA LEU A 263 -7.28 -3.98 -16.26
C LEU A 263 -6.83 -2.93 -15.25
N ALA A 264 -6.10 -3.37 -14.23
CA ALA A 264 -5.29 -2.49 -13.42
C ALA A 264 -4.00 -2.15 -14.15
N MET A 265 -3.60 -0.90 -14.03
CA MET A 265 -2.36 -0.35 -14.55
C MET A 265 -1.47 0.08 -13.37
N GLY A 266 -0.28 0.64 -13.68
CA GLY A 266 0.56 1.28 -12.66
C GLY A 266 0.88 0.37 -11.48
N LYS A 267 0.76 0.90 -10.26
CA LYS A 267 1.13 0.20 -9.02
C LYS A 267 0.22 -1.01 -8.73
N LEU A 268 -1.10 -0.88 -8.93
CA LEU A 268 -2.02 -1.99 -8.71
C LEU A 268 -1.75 -3.13 -9.68
N GLY A 269 -1.50 -2.82 -10.96
CA GLY A 269 -1.16 -3.83 -11.95
C GLY A 269 0.17 -4.55 -11.66
N GLY A 270 1.13 -3.85 -11.05
CA GLY A 270 2.39 -4.39 -10.53
C GLY A 270 2.26 -5.15 -9.21
N GLY A 271 1.08 -5.17 -8.57
CA GLY A 271 0.88 -5.74 -7.23
C GLY A 271 1.72 -5.05 -6.16
N GLU A 272 1.89 -3.74 -6.29
CA GLU A 272 2.76 -2.91 -5.45
C GLU A 272 2.09 -1.58 -5.05
N LEU A 273 0.78 -1.62 -4.77
CA LEU A 273 -0.02 -0.46 -4.35
C LEU A 273 0.41 0.08 -2.96
N ASN A 274 0.24 1.39 -2.76
CA ASN A 274 0.54 2.09 -1.51
C ASN A 274 -0.76 2.53 -0.79
N PHE A 275 -0.66 3.04 0.45
CA PHE A 275 -1.82 3.45 1.26
C PHE A 275 -2.73 4.47 0.57
N SER A 276 -2.16 5.49 -0.09
CA SER A 276 -2.93 6.53 -0.77
C SER A 276 -2.41 6.71 -2.19
N SER A 277 -2.84 5.83 -3.08
CA SER A 277 -2.56 5.90 -4.51
C SER A 277 -3.85 5.91 -5.31
N ASP A 278 -3.85 6.67 -6.39
CA ASP A 278 -4.86 6.53 -7.43
C ASP A 278 -4.80 5.10 -7.99
N VAL A 279 -5.97 4.58 -8.35
CA VAL A 279 -6.11 3.28 -8.98
C VAL A 279 -6.32 3.49 -10.48
N ASP A 280 -5.26 3.25 -11.23
CA ASP A 280 -5.25 3.37 -12.68
C ASP A 280 -5.98 2.18 -13.33
N LEU A 281 -7.10 2.42 -14.02
CA LEU A 281 -7.92 1.38 -14.66
C LEU A 281 -8.10 1.59 -16.17
N ILE A 282 -8.22 0.48 -16.90
CA ILE A 282 -8.70 0.44 -18.28
C ILE A 282 -9.82 -0.61 -18.37
N TYR A 283 -10.94 -0.24 -18.99
CA TYR A 283 -12.06 -1.15 -19.24
C TYR A 283 -12.06 -1.64 -20.68
N ILE A 284 -12.24 -2.95 -20.86
CA ILE A 284 -12.31 -3.58 -22.18
C ILE A 284 -13.52 -4.52 -22.26
N CYS A 285 -14.28 -4.44 -23.34
CA CYS A 285 -15.30 -5.44 -23.67
C CYS A 285 -14.87 -6.36 -24.81
N GLY A 286 -15.45 -7.56 -24.86
CA GLY A 286 -15.17 -8.53 -25.93
C GLY A 286 -15.59 -8.02 -27.31
N SER A 287 -16.84 -7.55 -27.42
CA SER A 287 -17.41 -6.89 -28.58
C SER A 287 -18.40 -5.82 -28.12
N ASP A 288 -18.43 -4.70 -28.83
CA ASP A 288 -19.44 -3.62 -28.70
C ASP A 288 -20.66 -3.84 -29.60
N THR A 289 -20.66 -4.89 -30.44
CA THR A 289 -21.78 -5.28 -31.29
C THR A 289 -22.71 -6.29 -30.61
N GLY A 290 -24.02 -6.21 -30.92
CA GLY A 290 -25.06 -7.08 -30.38
C GLY A 290 -25.95 -6.41 -29.34
N THR A 291 -26.93 -7.15 -28.83
CA THR A 291 -27.91 -6.67 -27.84
C THR A 291 -28.08 -7.69 -26.71
N THR A 292 -28.33 -7.21 -25.51
CA THR A 292 -28.71 -8.07 -24.39
C THR A 292 -30.05 -8.78 -24.65
N LYS A 293 -30.26 -9.91 -23.98
CA LYS A 293 -31.49 -10.73 -24.10
C LYS A 293 -32.37 -10.65 -22.86
N GLY A 294 -32.40 -9.50 -22.19
CA GLY A 294 -33.16 -9.30 -20.94
C GLY A 294 -34.68 -9.35 -21.13
N THR A 295 -35.34 -10.01 -20.18
CA THR A 295 -36.79 -9.93 -19.96
C THR A 295 -36.99 -9.35 -18.56
N THR A 296 -37.75 -8.26 -18.44
CA THR A 296 -38.04 -7.66 -17.13
C THR A 296 -38.94 -8.58 -16.30
N ARG A 297 -39.01 -8.32 -14.99
CA ARG A 297 -39.94 -8.98 -14.07
C ARG A 297 -41.42 -8.82 -14.46
N THR A 298 -41.73 -7.85 -15.32
CA THR A 298 -43.06 -7.57 -15.88
C THR A 298 -43.30 -8.21 -17.26
N GLY A 299 -42.38 -9.08 -17.73
CA GLY A 299 -42.50 -9.79 -19.01
C GLY A 299 -42.18 -8.95 -20.25
N ARG A 300 -41.79 -7.67 -20.10
CA ARG A 300 -41.39 -6.82 -21.23
C ARG A 300 -39.93 -7.09 -21.61
N SER A 301 -39.63 -7.18 -22.90
CA SER A 301 -38.25 -7.29 -23.36
C SER A 301 -37.53 -5.96 -23.12
N SER A 302 -36.53 -5.97 -22.25
CA SER A 302 -35.67 -4.82 -21.97
C SER A 302 -34.29 -5.13 -22.53
N ARG A 303 -34.12 -4.83 -23.82
CA ARG A 303 -32.89 -5.07 -24.57
C ARG A 303 -32.07 -3.79 -24.60
N LEU A 304 -30.76 -3.92 -24.45
CA LEU A 304 -29.83 -2.82 -24.54
C LEU A 304 -28.70 -3.19 -25.52
N PRO A 305 -28.33 -2.31 -26.48
CA PRO A 305 -27.14 -2.49 -27.29
C PRO A 305 -25.89 -2.68 -26.42
N HIS A 306 -25.00 -3.60 -26.78
CA HIS A 306 -23.79 -3.91 -26.01
C HIS A 306 -22.91 -2.68 -25.79
N ALA A 307 -22.73 -1.83 -26.80
CA ALA A 307 -22.00 -0.58 -26.68
C ALA A 307 -22.53 0.31 -25.53
N ILE A 308 -23.86 0.38 -25.37
CA ILE A 308 -24.51 1.18 -24.32
C ILE A 308 -24.40 0.45 -22.97
N TYR A 309 -24.68 -0.86 -22.94
CA TYR A 309 -24.60 -1.68 -21.73
C TYR A 309 -23.20 -1.61 -21.07
N PHE A 310 -22.15 -1.84 -21.87
CA PHE A 310 -20.79 -1.85 -21.34
C PHE A 310 -20.29 -0.46 -20.95
N ARG A 311 -20.71 0.60 -21.66
CA ARG A 311 -20.44 1.99 -21.28
C ARG A 311 -21.08 2.31 -19.92
N GLN A 312 -22.36 1.97 -19.75
CA GLN A 312 -23.06 2.15 -18.48
C GLN A 312 -22.40 1.36 -17.36
N LEU A 313 -22.03 0.09 -17.60
CA LEU A 313 -21.35 -0.72 -16.59
C LEU A 313 -20.00 -0.12 -16.18
N ALA A 314 -19.21 0.41 -17.13
CA ALA A 314 -17.96 1.08 -16.83
C ALA A 314 -18.17 2.35 -15.99
N GLN A 315 -19.20 3.14 -16.30
CA GLN A 315 -19.58 4.33 -15.54
C GLN A 315 -20.05 3.98 -14.13
N ASP A 316 -20.95 3.00 -13.99
CA ASP A 316 -21.45 2.51 -12.70
C ASP A 316 -20.33 2.01 -11.79
N VAL A 317 -19.38 1.23 -12.35
CA VAL A 317 -18.22 0.75 -11.60
C VAL A 317 -17.32 1.91 -11.18
N THR A 318 -17.03 2.85 -12.08
CA THR A 318 -16.19 4.02 -11.78
C THR A 318 -16.81 4.88 -10.69
N GLN A 319 -18.13 5.13 -10.78
CA GLN A 319 -18.90 5.89 -9.79
C GLN A 319 -18.88 5.17 -8.45
N ALA A 320 -19.24 3.88 -8.40
CA ALA A 320 -19.28 3.11 -7.16
C ALA A 320 -17.92 3.03 -6.44
N LEU A 321 -16.81 3.06 -7.19
CA LEU A 321 -15.46 3.11 -6.62
C LEU A 321 -15.10 4.50 -6.06
N SER A 322 -15.51 5.57 -6.75
CA SER A 322 -15.05 6.94 -6.48
C SER A 322 -15.98 7.77 -5.60
N GLU A 323 -17.25 7.38 -5.50
CA GLU A 323 -18.28 8.11 -4.77
C GLU A 323 -17.97 8.18 -3.27
N VAL A 324 -18.08 9.40 -2.74
CA VAL A 324 -17.92 9.71 -1.32
C VAL A 324 -19.29 9.62 -0.65
N THR A 325 -19.41 8.73 0.33
CA THR A 325 -20.61 8.58 1.18
C THR A 325 -20.25 8.84 2.65
N ASN A 326 -21.21 8.68 3.57
CA ASN A 326 -20.96 8.72 5.02
C ASN A 326 -19.98 7.62 5.49
N GLU A 327 -19.74 6.61 4.66
CA GLU A 327 -18.74 5.56 4.88
C GLU A 327 -17.40 5.85 4.18
N GLY A 328 -17.26 7.02 3.55
CA GLY A 328 -16.10 7.42 2.77
C GLY A 328 -16.17 6.96 1.32
N TYR A 329 -15.02 6.69 0.70
CA TYR A 329 -14.89 6.23 -0.68
C TYR A 329 -14.01 4.97 -0.74
N LEU A 330 -14.12 4.20 -1.83
CA LEU A 330 -13.27 3.03 -2.02
C LEU A 330 -11.92 3.44 -2.60
N PHE A 331 -11.89 4.06 -3.77
CA PHE A 331 -10.66 4.44 -4.45
C PHE A 331 -10.83 5.71 -5.28
N ARG A 332 -9.74 6.48 -5.42
CA ARG A 332 -9.65 7.50 -6.47
C ARG A 332 -9.30 6.78 -7.77
N ILE A 333 -10.19 6.84 -8.76
CA ILE A 333 -10.00 6.15 -10.03
C ILE A 333 -9.36 7.07 -11.06
N ASP A 334 -8.28 6.61 -11.68
CA ASP A 334 -7.66 7.27 -12.83
C ASP A 334 -7.85 6.44 -14.10
N LEU A 335 -8.48 7.04 -15.11
CA LEU A 335 -8.74 6.41 -16.41
C LEU A 335 -7.87 6.98 -17.52
N ARG A 336 -6.89 7.85 -17.23
CA ARG A 336 -6.11 8.59 -18.23
C ARG A 336 -5.17 7.71 -19.05
N LEU A 337 -4.87 6.50 -18.60
CA LEU A 337 -4.02 5.54 -19.32
C LEU A 337 -4.76 4.75 -20.42
N ARG A 338 -6.08 4.93 -20.58
CA ARG A 338 -6.81 4.35 -21.71
C ARG A 338 -6.43 5.03 -23.04
N PRO A 339 -6.62 4.37 -24.19
CA PRO A 339 -6.36 4.99 -25.49
C PRO A 339 -7.02 6.35 -25.64
N GLU A 340 -6.31 7.31 -26.24
CA GLU A 340 -6.77 8.70 -26.42
C GLU A 340 -7.04 9.46 -25.10
N GLY A 341 -6.63 8.90 -23.95
CA GLY A 341 -6.64 9.54 -22.65
C GLY A 341 -8.02 10.05 -22.24
N LYS A 342 -8.09 11.32 -21.80
CA LYS A 342 -9.36 11.94 -21.36
C LYS A 342 -10.40 12.04 -22.47
N SER A 343 -9.97 12.22 -23.71
CA SER A 343 -10.84 12.37 -24.87
C SER A 343 -11.34 11.03 -25.41
N GLY A 344 -10.70 9.93 -25.02
CA GLY A 344 -11.08 8.58 -25.41
C GLY A 344 -12.30 8.05 -24.67
N GLU A 345 -12.97 7.08 -25.28
CA GLU A 345 -14.09 6.35 -24.68
C GLU A 345 -13.70 5.69 -23.36
N ILE A 346 -14.62 5.68 -22.38
CA ILE A 346 -14.39 5.05 -21.06
C ILE A 346 -14.13 3.54 -21.18
N ILE A 347 -14.71 2.91 -22.20
CA ILE A 347 -14.53 1.50 -22.52
C ILE A 347 -14.33 1.31 -24.01
N ALA A 348 -13.43 0.41 -24.38
CA ALA A 348 -13.17 0.03 -25.77
C ALA A 348 -13.38 -1.46 -25.99
N SER A 349 -13.85 -1.83 -27.19
CA SER A 349 -13.91 -3.23 -27.61
C SER A 349 -12.52 -3.76 -27.97
N PHE A 350 -12.36 -5.08 -27.88
CA PHE A 350 -11.10 -5.74 -28.22
C PHE A 350 -10.60 -5.37 -29.64
N SER A 351 -11.52 -5.27 -30.61
CA SER A 351 -11.22 -4.89 -31.99
C SER A 351 -10.72 -3.44 -32.10
N ARG A 352 -11.34 -2.49 -31.38
CA ARG A 352 -10.92 -1.08 -31.33
C ARG A 352 -9.55 -0.92 -30.68
N MET A 353 -9.32 -1.61 -29.56
CA MET A 353 -8.00 -1.64 -28.90
C MET A 353 -6.91 -2.14 -29.86
N ARG A 354 -7.20 -3.23 -30.60
CA ARG A 354 -6.29 -3.76 -31.62
C ARG A 354 -6.00 -2.75 -32.72
N GLY A 355 -7.02 -2.03 -33.20
CA GLY A 355 -6.87 -1.00 -34.23
C GLY A 355 -5.95 0.14 -33.78
N TYR A 356 -6.13 0.64 -32.56
CA TYR A 356 -5.33 1.74 -32.00
C TYR A 356 -3.84 1.39 -31.93
N TYR A 357 -3.49 0.22 -31.38
CA TYR A 357 -2.08 -0.17 -31.20
C TYR A 357 -1.41 -0.75 -32.45
N ARG A 358 -2.17 -1.20 -33.45
CA ARG A 358 -1.61 -1.69 -34.73
C ARG A 358 -0.91 -0.59 -35.52
N GLY A 359 -1.26 0.68 -35.27
CA GLY A 359 -0.71 1.84 -35.97
C GLY A 359 0.81 2.06 -35.81
N LEU A 360 1.45 1.58 -34.73
CA LEU A 360 2.88 1.82 -34.45
C LEU A 360 3.88 1.15 -35.40
N CYS A 361 3.41 0.27 -36.28
CA CYS A 361 4.24 -0.29 -37.34
C CYS A 361 4.15 0.53 -38.63
N LEU A 362 3.44 1.68 -38.63
CA LEU A 362 3.19 2.53 -39.79
C LEU A 362 3.46 4.01 -39.44
N PRO A 363 3.86 4.85 -40.43
CA PRO A 363 3.87 6.30 -40.26
C PRO A 363 2.48 6.83 -39.82
N GLY A 364 2.44 7.77 -38.87
CA GLY A 364 1.18 8.36 -38.37
C GLY A 364 0.49 7.58 -37.24
N ALA A 365 1.22 6.70 -36.55
CA ALA A 365 0.72 5.97 -35.39
C ALA A 365 0.18 6.89 -34.28
N ARG A 366 -1.02 6.62 -33.78
CA ARG A 366 -1.61 7.37 -32.66
C ARG A 366 -0.98 7.05 -31.31
N ALA A 367 -0.61 5.78 -31.14
CA ALA A 367 -0.04 5.29 -29.90
C ALA A 367 1.43 5.70 -29.73
N GLN A 368 1.80 6.00 -28.49
CA GLN A 368 3.03 6.70 -28.13
C GLN A 368 4.05 5.76 -27.48
N PRO A 369 5.37 6.02 -27.63
CA PRO A 369 6.40 5.15 -27.05
C PRO A 369 6.28 4.93 -25.54
N TRP A 370 5.81 5.94 -24.78
CA TRP A 370 5.62 5.83 -23.34
C TRP A 370 4.54 4.83 -22.92
N GLU A 371 3.54 4.56 -23.77
CA GLU A 371 2.47 3.60 -23.48
C GLU A 371 3.02 2.17 -23.32
N ARG A 372 4.17 1.88 -23.95
CA ARG A 372 4.92 0.63 -23.77
C ARG A 372 5.30 0.43 -22.30
N LEU A 373 5.84 1.46 -21.67
CA LEU A 373 6.28 1.42 -20.27
C LEU A 373 5.09 1.24 -19.32
N ALA A 374 3.95 1.88 -19.61
CA ALA A 374 2.74 1.75 -18.82
C ALA A 374 2.15 0.33 -18.90
N LEU A 375 2.09 -0.25 -20.10
CA LEU A 375 1.53 -1.59 -20.33
C LEU A 375 2.37 -2.74 -19.73
N ILE A 376 3.65 -2.52 -19.42
CA ILE A 376 4.46 -3.51 -18.69
C ILE A 376 3.76 -3.95 -17.41
N LYS A 377 3.12 -3.03 -16.68
CA LYS A 377 2.47 -3.32 -15.39
C LYS A 377 1.02 -3.79 -15.52
N ALA A 378 0.44 -3.88 -16.71
CA ALA A 378 -0.99 -4.17 -16.86
C ALA A 378 -1.40 -5.55 -16.28
N SER A 379 -2.56 -5.61 -15.62
CA SER A 379 -3.09 -6.83 -14.98
C SER A 379 -4.61 -6.92 -15.04
N PRO A 380 -5.21 -8.04 -15.49
CA PRO A 380 -6.65 -8.24 -15.35
C PRO A 380 -7.02 -8.58 -13.91
N ILE A 381 -7.71 -7.66 -13.24
CA ILE A 381 -8.03 -7.77 -11.81
C ILE A 381 -9.48 -8.11 -11.53
N ALA A 382 -10.41 -7.70 -12.40
CA ALA A 382 -11.84 -7.96 -12.24
C ALA A 382 -12.55 -8.25 -13.56
N GLY A 383 -13.73 -8.88 -13.46
CA GLY A 383 -14.52 -9.30 -14.61
C GLY A 383 -13.97 -10.53 -15.31
N ASP A 384 -14.11 -10.57 -16.63
CA ASP A 384 -13.57 -11.64 -17.48
C ASP A 384 -12.05 -11.51 -17.58
N LYS A 385 -11.33 -12.21 -16.69
CA LYS A 385 -9.86 -12.24 -16.68
C LYS A 385 -9.28 -12.94 -17.90
N ALA A 386 -10.02 -13.83 -18.57
CA ALA A 386 -9.56 -14.49 -19.79
C ALA A 386 -9.49 -13.50 -20.96
N LEU A 387 -10.51 -12.65 -21.12
CA LEU A 387 -10.50 -11.55 -22.09
C LEU A 387 -9.29 -10.63 -21.88
N GLY A 388 -9.03 -10.22 -20.63
CA GLY A 388 -7.89 -9.37 -20.30
C GLY A 388 -6.55 -10.03 -20.60
N ARG A 389 -6.37 -11.33 -20.26
CA ARG A 389 -5.16 -12.09 -20.62
C ARG A 389 -4.96 -12.18 -22.14
N ARG A 390 -6.05 -12.37 -22.91
CA ARG A 390 -6.00 -12.38 -24.38
C ARG A 390 -5.53 -11.03 -24.92
N PHE A 391 -6.01 -9.93 -24.34
CA PHE A 391 -5.57 -8.59 -24.70
C PHE A 391 -4.08 -8.40 -24.39
N LEU A 392 -3.62 -8.75 -23.19
CA LEU A 392 -2.21 -8.61 -22.83
C LEU A 392 -1.28 -9.46 -23.72
N LYS A 393 -1.71 -10.66 -24.13
CA LYS A 393 -0.97 -11.48 -25.09
C LYS A 393 -0.83 -10.77 -26.44
N MET A 394 -1.91 -10.18 -26.94
CA MET A 394 -1.90 -9.36 -28.17
C MET A 394 -0.98 -8.15 -28.06
N MET A 395 -0.84 -7.57 -26.85
CA MET A 395 0.00 -6.40 -26.62
C MET A 395 1.50 -6.70 -26.48
N GLN A 396 1.91 -7.98 -26.34
CA GLN A 396 3.33 -8.31 -26.13
C GLN A 396 4.27 -7.79 -27.23
N PRO A 397 3.93 -7.90 -28.54
CA PRO A 397 4.73 -7.31 -29.61
C PRO A 397 4.91 -5.80 -29.42
N PHE A 398 3.84 -5.06 -29.15
CA PHE A 398 3.93 -3.61 -28.93
C PHE A 398 4.85 -3.24 -27.76
N VAL A 399 4.72 -3.95 -26.64
CA VAL A 399 5.49 -3.62 -25.43
C VAL A 399 6.97 -3.94 -25.63
N TYR A 400 7.28 -5.11 -26.19
CA TYR A 400 8.64 -5.68 -26.12
C TYR A 400 9.40 -5.71 -27.45
N GLN A 401 8.75 -5.75 -28.61
CA GLN A 401 9.44 -5.81 -29.90
C GLN A 401 9.78 -4.41 -30.41
N ALA A 402 11.03 -4.23 -30.85
CA ALA A 402 11.46 -2.99 -31.51
C ALA A 402 11.00 -3.02 -32.99
N SER A 403 9.98 -2.24 -33.33
CA SER A 403 9.76 -1.77 -34.71
C SER A 403 10.62 -0.52 -34.97
N HIS A 404 10.60 0.05 -36.19
CA HIS A 404 11.34 1.28 -36.52
C HIS A 404 11.01 2.46 -35.57
N ALA A 405 9.77 2.54 -35.07
CA ALA A 405 9.33 3.53 -34.05
C ALA A 405 9.59 3.07 -32.58
N GLY A 406 10.15 1.87 -32.40
CA GLY A 406 10.37 1.21 -31.13
C GLY A 406 11.83 0.88 -30.82
N SER A 407 12.79 1.49 -31.53
CA SER A 407 14.23 1.31 -31.28
C SER A 407 14.60 1.74 -29.85
N PRO A 408 15.67 1.17 -29.27
CA PRO A 408 16.15 1.57 -27.95
C PRO A 408 16.42 3.08 -27.85
N GLU A 409 16.93 3.72 -28.90
CA GLU A 409 17.26 5.14 -28.93
C GLU A 409 16.00 6.01 -28.82
N VAL A 410 14.94 5.68 -29.55
CA VAL A 410 13.65 6.38 -29.49
C VAL A 410 13.04 6.26 -28.09
N LEU A 411 13.08 5.06 -27.50
CA LEU A 411 12.58 4.84 -26.14
C LEU A 411 13.40 5.63 -25.10
N LEU A 412 14.73 5.61 -25.20
CA LEU A 412 15.61 6.36 -24.30
C LEU A 412 15.39 7.87 -24.42
N ALA A 413 15.22 8.39 -25.64
CA ALA A 413 14.87 9.78 -25.87
C ALA A 413 13.54 10.15 -25.20
N GLU A 414 12.53 9.27 -25.29
CA GLU A 414 11.24 9.47 -24.63
C GLU A 414 11.36 9.43 -23.10
N VAL A 415 12.14 8.49 -22.53
CA VAL A 415 12.39 8.43 -21.09
C VAL A 415 13.07 9.71 -20.60
N ARG A 416 14.07 10.24 -21.34
CA ARG A 416 14.72 11.53 -21.03
C ARG A 416 13.74 12.69 -21.13
N ARG A 417 12.84 12.70 -22.12
CA ARG A 417 11.79 13.73 -22.27
C ARG A 417 10.83 13.71 -21.08
N ILE A 418 10.34 12.52 -20.68
CA ILE A 418 9.48 12.36 -19.51
C ILE A 418 10.19 12.85 -18.25
N LYS A 419 11.47 12.49 -18.08
CA LYS A 419 12.23 12.91 -16.90
C LYS A 419 12.41 14.43 -16.83
N ARG A 420 12.77 15.09 -17.94
CA ARG A 420 12.88 16.55 -17.99
C ARG A 420 11.59 17.26 -17.56
N LEU A 421 10.45 16.81 -18.08
CA LEU A 421 9.14 17.38 -17.70
C LEU A 421 8.81 17.17 -16.21
N ILE A 422 9.21 16.04 -15.63
CA ILE A 422 9.06 15.78 -14.20
C ILE A 422 9.94 16.75 -13.41
N ASP A 423 11.21 16.89 -13.80
CA ASP A 423 12.20 17.71 -13.09
C ASP A 423 11.85 19.19 -13.14
N GLU A 424 11.48 19.72 -14.30
CA GLU A 424 10.98 21.10 -14.45
C GLU A 424 9.81 21.39 -13.51
N LYS A 425 8.86 20.45 -13.42
CA LYS A 425 7.71 20.55 -12.51
C LYS A 425 8.13 20.51 -11.04
N MET A 426 9.09 19.68 -10.66
CA MET A 426 9.57 19.57 -9.27
C MET A 426 10.41 20.80 -8.87
N MET A 427 11.23 21.32 -9.78
CA MET A 427 12.00 22.54 -9.58
C MET A 427 11.08 23.74 -9.35
N GLY A 428 10.04 23.91 -10.17
CA GLY A 428 9.06 24.99 -10.01
C GLY A 428 8.28 24.96 -8.70
N ARG A 429 8.31 23.84 -7.96
CA ARG A 429 7.69 23.68 -6.64
C ARG A 429 8.68 23.70 -5.47
N GLY A 430 9.99 23.75 -5.74
CA GLY A 430 11.02 23.60 -4.69
C GLY A 430 11.02 22.21 -4.04
N GLU A 431 10.63 21.18 -4.79
CA GLU A 431 10.45 19.81 -4.27
C GLU A 431 11.49 18.81 -4.80
N SER A 432 12.45 19.23 -5.63
CA SER A 432 13.38 18.34 -6.35
C SER A 432 14.11 17.32 -5.46
N GLN A 433 14.48 17.72 -4.25
CA GLN A 433 15.21 16.85 -3.29
C GLN A 433 14.30 16.22 -2.22
N ARG A 434 13.11 16.79 -2.00
CA ARG A 434 12.18 16.36 -0.93
C ARG A 434 11.08 15.44 -1.41
N ASN A 435 10.81 15.41 -2.72
CA ASN A 435 9.78 14.54 -3.29
C ASN A 435 10.33 13.12 -3.49
N VAL A 436 9.97 12.20 -2.61
CA VAL A 436 10.55 10.83 -2.61
C VAL A 436 10.18 10.02 -3.84
N LYS A 437 9.12 10.41 -4.56
CA LYS A 437 8.63 9.69 -5.75
C LYS A 437 9.19 10.27 -7.04
N LEU A 438 9.04 11.59 -7.22
CA LEU A 438 9.33 12.29 -8.48
C LEU A 438 10.63 13.10 -8.44
N GLY A 439 11.20 13.32 -7.27
CA GLY A 439 12.47 14.00 -7.11
C GLY A 439 13.65 13.22 -7.67
N ILE A 440 14.83 13.85 -7.61
CA ILE A 440 16.10 13.27 -8.05
C ILE A 440 16.39 12.02 -7.23
N GLY A 441 16.72 10.91 -7.91
CA GLY A 441 16.94 9.63 -7.23
C GLY A 441 15.68 8.99 -6.63
N GLY A 442 14.51 9.55 -6.91
CA GLY A 442 13.24 9.10 -6.37
C GLY A 442 12.75 7.77 -6.97
N ILE A 443 11.63 7.28 -6.44
CA ILE A 443 11.07 5.98 -6.82
C ILE A 443 10.80 5.88 -8.33
N ARG A 444 10.40 6.99 -8.97
CA ARG A 444 10.12 7.03 -10.40
C ARG A 444 11.35 6.75 -11.26
N GLU A 445 12.54 7.16 -10.83
CA GLU A 445 13.78 6.83 -11.54
C GLU A 445 14.07 5.33 -11.50
N ILE A 446 13.87 4.68 -10.35
CA ILE A 446 13.99 3.22 -10.22
C ILE A 446 13.01 2.49 -11.16
N GLU A 447 11.74 2.92 -11.16
CA GLU A 447 10.71 2.37 -12.05
C GLU A 447 11.10 2.54 -13.52
N LEU A 448 11.61 3.71 -13.90
CA LEU A 448 12.04 3.99 -15.28
C LEU A 448 13.25 3.14 -15.67
N VAL A 449 14.25 2.94 -14.80
CA VAL A 449 15.37 2.02 -15.07
C VAL A 449 14.85 0.62 -15.38
N VAL A 450 14.01 0.09 -14.49
CA VAL A 450 13.46 -1.27 -14.62
C VAL A 450 12.63 -1.41 -15.90
N GLN A 451 11.68 -0.50 -16.11
CA GLN A 451 10.78 -0.55 -17.27
C GLN A 451 11.53 -0.34 -18.59
N THR A 452 12.55 0.52 -18.62
CA THR A 452 13.38 0.73 -19.82
C THR A 452 14.12 -0.55 -20.19
N LEU A 453 14.79 -1.18 -19.23
CA LEU A 453 15.51 -2.44 -19.47
C LEU A 453 14.56 -3.56 -19.91
N GLN A 454 13.35 -3.61 -19.34
CA GLN A 454 12.33 -4.57 -19.76
C GLN A 454 11.80 -4.31 -21.17
N ALA A 455 11.54 -3.06 -21.53
CA ALA A 455 11.05 -2.70 -22.85
C ALA A 455 12.12 -2.94 -23.94
N VAL A 456 13.40 -2.71 -23.65
CA VAL A 456 14.50 -2.96 -24.59
C VAL A 456 14.82 -4.45 -24.72
N PHE A 457 15.03 -5.16 -23.60
CA PHE A 457 15.53 -6.54 -23.63
C PHE A 457 14.43 -7.60 -23.51
N GLY A 458 13.20 -7.21 -23.22
CA GLY A 458 12.10 -8.15 -22.94
C GLY A 458 11.72 -9.01 -24.13
N HIS A 459 11.98 -8.57 -25.38
CA HIS A 459 11.77 -9.43 -26.54
C HIS A 459 12.73 -10.62 -26.53
N ALA A 460 14.04 -10.35 -26.50
CA ALA A 460 15.09 -11.35 -26.49
C ALA A 460 15.13 -12.17 -25.18
N ARG A 461 14.65 -11.60 -24.06
CA ARG A 461 14.72 -12.22 -22.74
C ARG A 461 13.34 -12.26 -22.07
N PRO A 462 12.41 -13.16 -22.48
CA PRO A 462 11.05 -13.19 -21.93
C PRO A 462 10.98 -13.35 -20.40
N ALA A 463 12.00 -13.95 -19.78
CA ALA A 463 12.08 -14.12 -18.33
C ALA A 463 12.00 -12.79 -17.56
N ILE A 464 12.48 -11.68 -18.11
CA ILE A 464 12.44 -10.37 -17.42
C ILE A 464 11.09 -9.67 -17.51
N ARG A 465 10.10 -10.21 -18.24
CA ARG A 465 8.75 -9.66 -18.35
C ARG A 465 7.98 -9.88 -17.04
N GLU A 466 8.25 -9.03 -16.07
CA GLU A 466 7.74 -9.09 -14.70
C GLU A 466 7.12 -7.74 -14.33
N ARG A 467 5.94 -7.75 -13.72
CA ARG A 467 5.19 -6.50 -13.49
C ARG A 467 5.62 -5.80 -12.22
N ASN A 468 5.92 -6.59 -11.19
CA ASN A 468 6.33 -6.07 -9.89
C ASN A 468 7.79 -5.59 -9.93
N THR A 469 8.05 -4.37 -9.46
CA THR A 469 9.37 -3.72 -9.61
C THR A 469 10.49 -4.49 -8.91
N ILE A 470 10.26 -4.96 -7.68
CA ILE A 470 11.27 -5.72 -6.90
C ILE A 470 11.56 -7.07 -7.54
N LYS A 471 10.52 -7.79 -7.97
CA LYS A 471 10.70 -9.07 -8.68
C LYS A 471 11.43 -8.84 -10.02
N ALA A 472 11.11 -7.76 -10.72
CA ALA A 472 11.76 -7.40 -11.98
C ALA A 472 13.25 -7.09 -11.77
N LEU A 473 13.64 -6.33 -10.74
CA LEU A 473 15.04 -6.10 -10.37
C LEU A 473 15.80 -7.42 -10.19
N SER A 474 15.22 -8.37 -9.44
CA SER A 474 15.82 -9.69 -9.24
C SER A 474 16.02 -10.46 -10.55
N LYS A 475 15.07 -10.36 -11.49
CA LYS A 475 15.17 -11.01 -12.81
C LYS A 475 16.18 -10.30 -13.73
N LEU A 476 16.26 -8.98 -13.69
CA LEU A 476 17.26 -8.17 -14.41
C LEU A 476 18.68 -8.52 -13.96
N ARG A 477 18.90 -8.69 -12.65
CA ARG A 477 20.17 -9.17 -12.09
C ARG A 477 20.51 -10.58 -12.59
N ARG A 478 19.57 -11.52 -12.52
CA ARG A 478 19.80 -12.90 -13.00
C ARG A 478 20.12 -12.94 -14.49
N ALA A 479 19.52 -12.05 -15.27
CA ALA A 479 19.84 -11.85 -16.67
C ALA A 479 21.17 -11.11 -16.91
N ARG A 480 21.89 -10.66 -15.87
CA ARG A 480 23.12 -9.85 -16.00
C ARG A 480 22.92 -8.53 -16.76
N LEU A 481 21.71 -7.96 -16.71
CA LEU A 481 21.41 -6.63 -17.28
C LEU A 481 21.74 -5.49 -16.31
N ILE A 482 21.88 -5.81 -15.03
CA ILE A 482 22.36 -4.92 -13.97
C ILE A 482 23.39 -5.67 -13.14
N SER A 483 24.38 -4.95 -12.60
CA SER A 483 25.39 -5.54 -11.71
C SER A 483 24.77 -5.95 -10.36
N PRO A 484 25.42 -6.83 -9.58
CA PRO A 484 24.99 -7.13 -8.22
C PRO A 484 24.88 -5.89 -7.34
N GLU A 485 25.78 -4.92 -7.52
CA GLU A 485 25.80 -3.68 -6.76
C GLU A 485 24.66 -2.75 -7.17
N ASP A 486 24.43 -2.53 -8.47
CA ASP A 486 23.29 -1.72 -8.92
C ASP A 486 21.96 -2.34 -8.44
N HIS A 487 21.85 -3.68 -8.47
CA HIS A 487 20.67 -4.36 -7.94
C HIS A 487 20.46 -4.08 -6.45
N ARG A 488 21.52 -4.12 -5.65
CA ARG A 488 21.46 -3.83 -4.22
C ARG A 488 20.99 -2.40 -3.98
N VAL A 489 21.61 -1.42 -4.64
CA VAL A 489 21.24 0.00 -4.55
C VAL A 489 19.79 0.24 -4.93
N LEU A 490 19.34 -0.28 -6.08
CA LEU A 490 17.97 -0.08 -6.55
C LEU A 490 16.95 -0.78 -5.65
N LEU A 491 17.27 -1.97 -5.12
CA LEU A 491 16.37 -2.71 -4.25
C LEU A 491 16.23 -2.06 -2.87
N GLU A 492 17.36 -1.74 -2.24
CA GLU A 492 17.39 -1.06 -0.94
C GLU A 492 16.77 0.33 -1.05
N GLY A 493 17.09 1.08 -2.11
CA GLY A 493 16.51 2.39 -2.35
C GLY A 493 15.01 2.34 -2.60
N TYR A 494 14.52 1.37 -3.37
CA TYR A 494 13.08 1.20 -3.58
C TYR A 494 12.35 0.88 -2.28
N ARG A 495 12.91 -0.01 -1.45
CA ARG A 495 12.34 -0.34 -0.12
C ARG A 495 12.31 0.87 0.79
N PHE A 496 13.43 1.57 0.90
CA PHE A 496 13.57 2.76 1.74
C PHE A 496 12.56 3.83 1.32
N LEU A 497 12.58 4.26 0.05
CA LEU A 497 11.73 5.34 -0.43
C LEU A 497 10.24 4.97 -0.38
N ARG A 498 9.87 3.71 -0.62
CA ARG A 498 8.49 3.23 -0.45
C ARG A 498 8.06 3.24 1.01
N ASN A 499 8.93 2.88 1.96
CA ASN A 499 8.62 2.99 3.39
C ASN A 499 8.38 4.45 3.78
N VAL A 500 9.22 5.37 3.31
CA VAL A 500 9.02 6.82 3.50
C VAL A 500 7.68 7.27 2.90
N GLU A 501 7.38 6.89 1.65
CA GLU A 501 6.11 7.19 1.00
C GLU A 501 4.92 6.64 1.81
N HIS A 502 5.00 5.43 2.34
CA HIS A 502 3.95 4.87 3.21
C HIS A 502 3.74 5.73 4.46
N LYS A 503 4.82 6.11 5.16
CA LYS A 503 4.72 6.91 6.40
C LYS A 503 4.23 8.32 6.16
N LEU A 504 4.44 8.89 4.96
CA LEU A 504 3.83 10.17 4.57
C LEU A 504 2.34 10.01 4.28
N GLN A 505 1.95 8.98 3.52
CA GLN A 505 0.58 8.80 3.06
C GLN A 505 -0.39 8.33 4.16
N MET A 506 0.08 7.50 5.10
CA MET A 506 -0.78 6.91 6.12
C MET A 506 -1.22 7.89 7.21
N VAL A 507 -0.58 9.05 7.35
CA VAL A 507 -0.95 10.04 8.38
C VAL A 507 -2.40 10.46 8.19
N GLU A 508 -2.77 10.88 6.98
CA GLU A 508 -4.11 11.41 6.65
C GLU A 508 -4.80 10.68 5.50
N GLU A 509 -4.31 9.50 5.07
CA GLU A 509 -4.72 8.82 3.83
C GLU A 509 -4.61 9.72 2.58
N GLN A 510 -3.60 10.60 2.53
CA GLN A 510 -3.38 11.57 1.46
C GLN A 510 -2.28 11.18 0.49
N GLN A 511 -2.37 11.66 -0.76
CA GLN A 511 -1.37 11.40 -1.81
C GLN A 511 -0.16 12.33 -1.65
N THR A 512 0.47 12.27 -0.48
CA THR A 512 1.64 13.08 -0.14
C THR A 512 2.90 12.31 -0.50
N HIS A 513 3.80 12.97 -1.23
CA HIS A 513 5.09 12.43 -1.66
C HIS A 513 6.28 13.32 -1.27
N THR A 514 6.00 14.50 -0.73
CA THR A 514 7.02 15.49 -0.37
C THR A 514 7.26 15.41 1.14
N LEU A 515 8.53 15.37 1.54
CA LEU A 515 8.91 15.47 2.95
C LEU A 515 8.44 16.81 3.54
N PRO A 516 7.96 16.84 4.81
CA PRO A 516 7.56 18.08 5.48
C PRO A 516 8.67 19.13 5.47
N ALA A 517 8.28 20.40 5.33
CA ALA A 517 9.21 21.53 5.49
C ALA A 517 9.48 21.83 6.97
N ASP A 518 8.47 21.61 7.82
CA ASP A 518 8.55 21.84 9.25
C ASP A 518 9.50 20.80 9.90
N PRO A 519 10.52 21.24 10.65
CA PRO A 519 11.48 20.34 11.29
C PRO A 519 10.85 19.38 12.32
N MET A 520 9.80 19.79 13.02
CA MET A 520 9.13 18.94 14.00
C MET A 520 8.40 17.80 13.30
N GLU A 521 7.64 18.12 12.25
CA GLU A 521 6.97 17.12 11.40
C GLU A 521 7.96 16.18 10.70
N LEU A 522 9.11 16.69 10.28
CA LEU A 522 10.17 15.88 9.70
C LEU A 522 10.77 14.92 10.73
N ARG A 523 10.98 15.39 11.98
CA ARG A 523 11.39 14.52 13.09
C ARG A 523 10.33 13.45 13.39
N ARG A 524 9.05 13.81 13.47
CA ARG A 524 7.93 12.86 13.61
C ARG A 524 7.94 11.82 12.50
N CYS A 525 8.24 12.22 11.26
CA CYS A 525 8.39 11.31 10.13
C CYS A 525 9.54 10.32 10.33
N ALA A 526 10.70 10.78 10.78
CA ALA A 526 11.84 9.91 11.11
C ALA A 526 11.49 8.90 12.23
N LEU A 527 10.79 9.35 13.28
CA LEU A 527 10.33 8.47 14.36
C LEU A 527 9.33 7.40 13.86
N ARG A 528 8.38 7.77 12.98
CA ARG A 528 7.47 6.81 12.31
C ARG A 528 8.20 5.76 11.46
N LEU A 529 9.36 6.12 10.92
CA LEU A 529 10.23 5.22 10.15
C LEU A 529 11.09 4.29 11.03
N GLY A 530 11.08 4.50 12.35
CA GLY A 530 11.86 3.72 13.31
C GLY A 530 13.22 4.32 13.67
N TYR A 531 13.55 5.52 13.17
CA TYR A 531 14.72 6.25 13.66
C TYR A 531 14.48 6.68 15.11
N ARG A 532 15.54 6.71 15.90
CA ARG A 532 15.52 7.13 17.31
C ARG A 532 16.75 7.98 17.59
N ASP A 533 16.63 8.89 18.54
CA ASP A 533 17.78 9.64 19.04
C ASP A 533 18.73 8.68 19.76
N GLY A 534 20.03 8.86 19.58
CA GLY A 534 21.05 8.01 20.18
C GLY A 534 22.45 8.56 19.97
N GLU A 535 23.47 7.76 20.29
CA GLU A 535 24.89 8.16 20.21
C GLU A 535 25.30 8.57 18.78
N GLU A 536 24.73 7.92 17.76
CA GLU A 536 24.98 8.22 16.34
C GLU A 536 24.31 9.51 15.82
N GLY A 537 23.64 10.26 16.72
CA GLY A 537 23.00 11.53 16.44
C GLY A 537 21.47 11.48 16.49
N LYS A 538 20.84 12.62 16.19
CA LYS A 538 19.38 12.76 16.23
C LYS A 538 18.70 11.96 15.12
N ALA A 539 17.49 11.47 15.40
CA ALA A 539 16.69 10.65 14.49
C ALA A 539 16.50 11.32 13.12
N MET A 540 16.18 12.61 13.12
CA MET A 540 15.96 13.40 11.90
C MET A 540 17.21 13.49 11.02
N ASP A 541 18.37 13.79 11.62
CA ASP A 541 19.62 13.98 10.87
C ASP A 541 20.09 12.68 10.24
N ARG A 542 19.97 11.56 10.98
CA ARG A 542 20.24 10.22 10.47
C ARG A 542 19.34 9.87 9.29
N PHE A 543 18.05 10.14 9.41
CA PHE A 543 17.08 9.90 8.33
C PHE A 543 17.43 10.68 7.05
N LEU A 544 17.78 11.97 7.17
CA LEU A 544 18.14 12.80 6.02
C LEU A 544 19.44 12.34 5.35
N ARG A 545 20.45 11.93 6.14
CA ARG A 545 21.69 11.36 5.61
C ARG A 545 21.43 10.08 4.80
N ASP A 546 20.63 9.17 5.34
CA ASP A 546 20.27 7.93 4.65
C ASP A 546 19.47 8.21 3.37
N GLN A 547 18.58 9.21 3.41
CA GLN A 547 17.80 9.62 2.25
C GLN A 547 18.69 10.19 1.14
N ASP A 548 19.59 11.11 1.45
CA ASP A 548 20.52 11.72 0.49
C ASP A 548 21.49 10.68 -0.10
N HIS A 549 22.03 9.79 0.73
CA HIS A 549 22.88 8.69 0.28
C HIS A 549 22.14 7.77 -0.69
N CYS A 550 20.90 7.42 -0.35
CA CYS A 550 20.04 6.57 -1.17
C CYS A 550 19.73 7.21 -2.54
N THR A 551 19.21 8.44 -2.55
CA THR A 551 18.76 9.12 -3.77
C THR A 551 19.92 9.42 -4.71
N SER A 552 21.07 9.86 -4.19
CA SER A 552 22.27 10.14 -5.00
C SER A 552 22.72 8.92 -5.81
N ARG A 553 22.75 7.75 -5.18
CA ARG A 553 23.19 6.50 -5.84
C ARG A 553 22.17 5.97 -6.83
N VAL A 554 20.88 6.09 -6.54
CA VAL A 554 19.81 5.77 -7.49
C VAL A 554 19.93 6.66 -8.73
N HIS A 555 20.16 7.96 -8.53
CA HIS A 555 20.26 8.93 -9.61
C HIS A 555 21.44 8.67 -10.55
N GLU A 556 22.59 8.29 -10.00
CA GLU A 556 23.76 7.89 -10.79
C GLU A 556 23.44 6.69 -11.71
N ILE A 557 22.78 5.67 -11.17
CA ILE A 557 22.37 4.47 -11.92
C ILE A 557 21.35 4.82 -13.02
N PHE A 558 20.38 5.68 -12.70
CA PHE A 558 19.40 6.16 -13.66
C PHE A 558 20.09 6.88 -14.82
N THR A 559 20.98 7.83 -14.53
CA THR A 559 21.72 8.62 -15.52
C THR A 559 22.55 7.72 -16.44
N ARG A 560 23.30 6.75 -15.89
CA ARG A 560 24.05 5.75 -16.66
C ARG A 560 23.15 4.89 -17.56
N THR A 561 21.92 4.61 -17.12
CA THR A 561 20.96 3.84 -17.91
C THR A 561 20.42 4.68 -19.06
N VAL A 562 19.93 5.89 -18.79
CA VAL A 562 19.29 6.70 -19.83
C VAL A 562 20.26 7.30 -20.84
N THR A 563 21.54 7.48 -20.51
CA THR A 563 22.58 7.97 -21.43
C THR A 563 22.98 6.96 -22.51
N GLY A 564 22.57 5.70 -22.40
CA GLY A 564 22.92 4.69 -23.40
C GLY A 564 24.16 3.86 -23.04
N ALA A 565 24.94 4.26 -22.02
CA ALA A 565 26.22 3.63 -21.67
C ALA A 565 26.09 2.12 -21.40
N ARG A 566 24.97 1.66 -20.85
CA ARG A 566 24.69 0.23 -20.61
C ARG A 566 24.36 -0.59 -21.87
N PHE A 567 24.03 0.07 -22.98
CA PHE A 567 23.56 -0.60 -24.19
C PHE A 567 24.70 -0.87 -25.19
N VAL A 568 25.85 -0.20 -25.05
CA VAL A 568 27.01 -0.30 -25.94
C VAL A 568 27.64 -1.72 -25.96
N GLY A 569 27.42 -2.55 -24.93
CA GLY A 569 27.93 -3.94 -24.85
C GLY A 569 26.88 -5.06 -24.83
N ALA A 570 25.60 -4.74 -24.63
CA ALA A 570 24.54 -5.75 -24.43
C ALA A 570 23.77 -6.13 -25.71
N ILE A 571 24.05 -5.44 -26.83
CA ILE A 571 23.39 -5.64 -28.13
C ILE A 571 24.16 -6.66 -29.02
N SER A 572 25.32 -7.16 -28.57
CA SER A 572 25.96 -8.28 -29.26
C SER A 572 25.12 -9.56 -29.08
N PRO A 573 24.79 -10.29 -30.15
CA PRO A 573 24.04 -11.53 -30.03
C PRO A 573 24.84 -12.52 -29.15
N PRO A 574 24.17 -13.38 -28.36
CA PRO A 574 24.87 -14.45 -27.68
C PRO A 574 25.59 -15.29 -28.74
N ARG A 575 26.89 -15.50 -28.56
CA ARG A 575 27.64 -16.55 -29.28
C ARG A 575 27.13 -17.92 -28.88
#